data_AF-A0A7C1XQS8-F1
#
_entry.id   AF-A0A7C1XQS8-F1
#
_cell.length_a   1.000
_cell.length_b   1.000
_cell.length_c   1.000
_cell.angle_alpha   90.00
_cell.angle_beta   90.00
_cell.angle_gamma   90.00
#
_symmetry.space_group_name_H-M   'P 1'
#
loop_
_entity.id
_entity.type
_entity.pdbx_description
1 polymer ?
#
loop_
_entity_poly.entity_id
_entity_poly.type
_entity_poly.pdbx_seq_one_letter_code
_entity_poly.pdbx_strand_id
1 'polypeptide(L)'
;RMEGQVSVFLNDGTGPCYRCLYRDEGELDTACSTNGVLAPVVGIIGSIQATEAIKVLTGIGETLHGRLLLLDALHMEWRTVRLRPDPGCECQSRG
;
A
#
# COMPACT_ATOMS: atom_id res chain seq x y z
N ARG A 1 0.32 -17.02 1.11
CA ARG A 1 -0.16 -15.79 1.77
C ARG A 1 -1.62 -15.56 1.38
N MET A 2 -2.47 -15.32 2.38
CA MET A 2 -3.90 -15.02 2.26
C MET A 2 -4.17 -13.55 2.61
N GLU A 3 -3.20 -12.68 2.36
CA GLU A 3 -3.23 -11.28 2.76
C GLU A 3 -2.90 -10.41 1.56
N GLY A 4 -3.47 -9.22 1.51
CA GLY A 4 -3.20 -8.22 0.49
C GLY A 4 -3.12 -6.83 1.10
N GLN A 5 -2.31 -5.96 0.49
CA GLN A 5 -2.17 -4.57 0.92
C GLN A 5 -2.18 -3.63 -0.26
N VAL A 6 -2.82 -2.47 -0.12
CA VAL A 6 -2.86 -1.44 -1.16
C VAL A 6 -2.90 -0.05 -0.53
N SER A 7 -2.14 0.88 -1.11
CA SER A 7 -2.06 2.28 -0.73
C SER A 7 -1.79 3.13 -1.97
N VAL A 8 -2.07 4.43 -1.89
CA VAL A 8 -1.74 5.40 -2.94
C VAL A 8 -0.69 6.37 -2.39
N PHE A 9 0.40 6.56 -3.13
CA PHE A 9 1.44 7.53 -2.79
C PHE A 9 1.43 8.62 -3.87
N LEU A 10 0.99 9.82 -3.50
CA LEU A 10 1.03 10.98 -4.38
C LEU A 10 2.35 11.72 -4.14
N ASN A 11 2.91 12.27 -5.21
CA ASN A 11 4.09 13.13 -5.13
C ASN A 11 3.64 14.60 -4.96
N ASP A 12 2.96 14.89 -3.86
CA ASP A 12 2.45 16.23 -3.53
C ASP A 12 3.36 17.01 -2.56
N GLY A 13 4.51 16.43 -2.20
CA GLY A 13 5.49 17.02 -1.29
C GLY A 13 5.12 16.99 0.20
N THR A 14 3.93 16.51 0.57
CA THR A 14 3.44 16.56 1.96
C THR A 14 2.95 15.20 2.48
N GLY A 15 2.68 14.25 1.59
CA GLY A 15 2.20 12.92 1.94
C GLY A 15 3.28 11.93 2.40
N PRO A 16 2.89 10.84 3.10
CA PRO A 16 3.79 9.72 3.34
C PRO A 16 4.19 9.08 2.01
N CYS A 17 5.41 8.54 1.94
CA CYS A 17 5.88 7.76 0.80
C CYS A 17 6.02 6.28 1.17
N TYR A 18 6.34 5.44 0.19
CA TYR A 18 6.58 4.02 0.42
C TYR A 18 7.65 3.77 1.50
N ARG A 19 8.72 4.58 1.54
CA ARG A 19 9.78 4.48 2.54
C ARG A 19 9.36 4.89 3.95
N CYS A 20 8.35 5.75 4.08
CA CYS A 20 7.73 6.05 5.37
C CYS A 20 7.00 4.83 5.95
N LEU A 21 6.50 3.93 5.08
CA LEU A 21 5.81 2.71 5.49
C LEU A 21 6.79 1.55 5.72
N TYR A 22 7.71 1.32 4.78
CA TYR A 22 8.72 0.27 4.85
C TYR A 22 10.10 0.90 4.99
N ARG A 23 10.64 0.88 6.21
CA ARG A 23 12.03 1.29 6.49
C ARG A 23 12.99 0.19 6.03
N ASP A 24 14.22 0.55 5.70
CA ASP A 24 15.32 -0.39 5.46
C ASP A 24 15.75 -1.05 6.78
N GLU A 25 14.88 -1.88 7.32
CA GLU A 25 15.18 -2.83 8.38
C GLU A 25 15.37 -4.15 7.64
N GLY A 26 16.64 -4.58 7.52
CA GLY A 26 17.12 -5.59 6.55
C GLY A 26 16.19 -6.78 6.29
N GLU A 27 16.22 -7.25 5.04
CA GLU A 27 15.45 -8.38 4.46
C GLU A 27 14.37 -8.98 5.38
N LEU A 28 13.10 -8.80 4.98
CA LEU A 28 12.04 -9.71 5.39
C LEU A 28 12.37 -11.11 4.85
N ASP A 29 13.16 -11.86 5.61
CA ASP A 29 13.57 -13.23 5.36
C ASP A 29 12.31 -14.09 5.20
N THR A 30 11.85 -14.18 3.96
CA THR A 30 10.67 -14.94 3.61
C THR A 30 11.02 -15.72 2.37
N ALA A 31 11.64 -16.88 2.61
CA ALA A 31 11.99 -17.89 1.63
C ALA A 31 10.99 -17.92 0.47
N CYS A 32 11.46 -17.38 -0.67
CA CYS A 32 10.67 -17.15 -1.88
C CYS A 32 10.17 -18.46 -2.52
N SER A 33 10.55 -19.62 -1.99
CA SER A 33 10.27 -20.95 -2.53
C SER A 33 9.16 -21.74 -1.81
N THR A 34 8.61 -21.28 -0.67
CA THR A 34 7.66 -22.10 0.13
C THR A 34 6.26 -21.48 0.33
N ASN A 35 6.09 -20.17 0.16
CA ASN A 35 4.83 -19.49 0.47
C ASN A 35 4.16 -18.88 -0.78
N GLY A 36 3.47 -19.72 -1.57
CA GLY A 36 2.64 -19.25 -2.68
C GLY A 36 1.56 -18.25 -2.24
N VAL A 37 1.15 -17.35 -3.14
CA VAL A 37 0.06 -16.39 -2.90
C VAL A 37 -1.23 -16.92 -3.53
N LEU A 38 -2.35 -16.80 -2.83
CA LEU A 38 -3.65 -17.19 -3.38
C LEU A 38 -4.02 -16.27 -4.56
N ALA A 39 -4.12 -16.82 -5.77
CA ALA A 39 -4.33 -16.02 -7.00
C ALA A 39 -5.54 -15.06 -6.93
N PRO A 40 -6.72 -15.46 -6.40
CA PRO A 40 -7.83 -14.53 -6.15
C PRO A 40 -7.48 -13.28 -5.33
N VAL A 41 -6.61 -13.39 -4.32
CA VAL A 41 -6.17 -12.24 -3.50
C VAL A 41 -5.45 -11.22 -4.37
N VAL A 42 -4.56 -11.68 -5.26
CA VAL A 42 -3.86 -10.80 -6.20
C VAL A 42 -4.83 -10.12 -7.16
N GLY A 43 -5.85 -10.86 -7.66
CA GLY A 43 -6.89 -10.30 -8.51
C GLY A 43 -7.73 -9.21 -7.84
N ILE A 44 -8.09 -9.40 -6.56
CA ILE A 44 -8.78 -8.38 -5.75
C ILE A 44 -7.90 -7.13 -5.60
N ILE A 45 -6.63 -7.30 -5.20
CA ILE A 45 -5.71 -6.17 -5.00
C ILE A 45 -5.45 -5.41 -6.31
N GLY A 46 -5.26 -6.11 -7.44
CA GLY A 46 -5.10 -5.47 -8.74
C GLY A 46 -6.34 -4.68 -9.17
N SER A 47 -7.55 -5.19 -8.87
CA SER A 47 -8.81 -4.46 -9.16
C SER A 47 -8.94 -3.19 -8.33
N ILE A 48 -8.50 -3.23 -7.06
CA ILE A 48 -8.46 -2.03 -6.20
C ILE A 48 -7.43 -1.04 -6.73
N GLN A 49 -6.23 -1.49 -7.12
CA GLN A 49 -5.21 -0.62 -7.72
C GLN A 49 -5.74 0.10 -8.97
N ALA A 50 -6.43 -0.60 -9.86
CA ALA A 50 -7.04 0.00 -11.04
C ALA A 50 -8.10 1.05 -10.66
N THR A 51 -8.93 0.75 -9.66
CA THR A 51 -9.94 1.69 -9.15
C THR A 51 -9.30 2.94 -8.55
N GLU A 52 -8.24 2.79 -7.75
CA GLU A 52 -7.49 3.92 -7.19
C GLU A 52 -6.84 4.77 -8.28
N ALA A 53 -6.26 4.14 -9.31
CA ALA A 53 -5.69 4.86 -10.44
C ALA A 53 -6.73 5.70 -11.18
N ILE A 54 -7.94 5.15 -11.41
CA ILE A 54 -9.05 5.89 -12.01
C ILE A 54 -9.43 7.09 -11.13
N LYS A 55 -9.54 6.92 -9.81
CA LYS A 55 -9.83 8.02 -8.89
C LYS A 55 -8.78 9.13 -8.95
N VAL A 56 -7.50 8.76 -8.97
CA VAL A 56 -6.39 9.71 -9.10
C VAL A 56 -6.48 10.48 -10.42
N LEU A 57 -6.69 9.80 -11.55
CA LEU A 57 -6.72 10.41 -12.88
C LEU A 57 -7.93 11.33 -13.10
N THR A 58 -9.06 10.99 -12.50
CA THR A 58 -10.32 11.72 -12.70
C THR A 58 -10.63 12.72 -11.61
N GLY A 59 -9.90 12.68 -10.49
CA GLY A 59 -10.15 13.53 -9.32
C GLY A 59 -11.45 13.18 -8.58
N ILE A 60 -12.02 11.99 -8.79
CA ILE A 60 -13.29 11.59 -8.16
C ILE A 60 -13.06 10.89 -6.82
N GLY A 61 -13.93 11.19 -5.85
CA GLY A 61 -13.95 10.53 -4.55
C GLY A 61 -12.67 10.74 -3.74
N GLU A 62 -12.46 9.88 -2.75
CA GLU A 62 -11.28 9.91 -1.89
C GLU A 62 -10.36 8.72 -2.21
N THR A 63 -9.10 8.99 -2.55
CA THR A 63 -8.09 7.96 -2.81
C THR A 63 -7.60 7.34 -1.50
N LEU A 64 -6.90 6.21 -1.58
CA LEU A 64 -6.15 5.63 -0.47
C LEU A 64 -4.87 6.42 -0.13
N HIS A 65 -4.74 7.66 -0.59
CA HIS A 65 -3.59 8.48 -0.22
C HIS A 65 -3.54 8.69 1.29
N GLY A 66 -2.36 8.47 1.88
CA GLY A 66 -2.17 8.50 3.34
C GLY A 66 -2.80 7.34 4.10
N ARG A 67 -3.27 6.28 3.42
CA ARG A 67 -3.94 5.13 4.04
C ARG A 67 -3.42 3.81 3.46
N LEU A 68 -3.26 2.80 4.32
CA LEU A 68 -2.97 1.43 3.93
C LEU A 68 -4.23 0.58 4.15
N LEU A 69 -4.80 0.07 3.07
CA LEU A 69 -5.89 -0.90 3.11
C LEU A 69 -5.29 -2.31 3.15
N LEU A 70 -5.72 -3.10 4.13
CA LEU A 70 -5.30 -4.47 4.38
C LEU A 70 -6.49 -5.40 4.16
N LEU A 71 -6.26 -6.46 3.40
CA LEU A 71 -7.16 -7.60 3.25
C LEU A 71 -6.62 -8.78 4.04
N ASP A 72 -7.40 -9.29 5.00
CA ASP A 72 -7.29 -10.66 5.50
C ASP A 72 -8.28 -11.52 4.72
N ALA A 73 -7.81 -12.31 3.75
CA ALA A 73 -8.66 -13.17 2.92
C ALA A 73 -9.02 -14.49 3.59
N LEU A 74 -8.40 -14.85 4.72
CA LEU A 74 -8.79 -16.03 5.49
C LEU A 74 -10.12 -15.78 6.21
N HIS A 75 -10.27 -14.57 6.78
CA HIS A 75 -11.48 -14.15 7.49
C HIS A 75 -12.37 -13.21 6.65
N MET A 76 -11.92 -12.82 5.47
CA MET A 76 -12.57 -11.83 4.58
C MET A 76 -12.80 -10.48 5.27
N GLU A 77 -11.81 -10.02 6.02
CA GLU A 77 -11.85 -8.76 6.76
C GLU A 77 -11.00 -7.66 6.10
N TRP A 78 -11.48 -6.43 6.21
CA TRP A 78 -10.78 -5.24 5.75
C TRP A 78 -10.35 -4.38 6.93
N ARG A 79 -9.09 -3.96 6.95
CA ARG A 79 -8.55 -3.02 7.94
C ARG A 79 -7.89 -1.85 7.23
N THR A 80 -8.12 -0.65 7.73
CA THR A 80 -7.44 0.56 7.21
C THR A 80 -6.55 1.16 8.27
N VAL A 81 -5.30 1.41 7.92
CA VAL A 81 -4.31 2.07 8.78
C VAL A 81 -3.96 3.43 8.19
N ARG A 82 -3.93 4.48 9.00
CA ARG A 82 -3.45 5.80 8.57
C ARG A 82 -1.92 5.82 8.55
N LEU A 83 -1.36 6.21 7.43
CA LEU A 83 0.07 6.39 7.26
C LEU A 83 0.46 7.81 7.67
N ARG A 84 1.60 7.94 8.35
CA ARG A 84 2.15 9.23 8.74
C ARG A 84 3.46 9.47 7.99
N PRO A 85 3.69 10.68 7.46
CA PRO A 85 5.00 11.06 6.95
C PRO A 85 6.04 10.90 8.07
N ASP A 86 7.21 10.34 7.72
CA ASP A 86 8.34 10.26 8.63
C ASP A 86 9.19 11.53 8.48
N PRO A 87 9.35 12.38 9.52
CA PRO A 87 10.12 13.62 9.42
C PRO A 87 11.59 13.42 9.00
N GLY A 88 12.16 12.23 9.19
CA GLY A 88 13.53 11.90 8.80
C GLY A 88 13.65 11.28 7.40
N CYS A 89 12.56 11.18 6.63
CA CYS A 89 12.56 10.49 5.36
C CYS A 89 13.21 11.32 4.24
N GLU A 90 14.28 10.79 3.65
CA GLU A 90 15.03 11.39 2.53
C GLU A 90 14.16 11.72 1.30
N CYS A 91 13.03 11.02 1.12
CA CYS A 91 12.10 11.30 0.02
C CYS A 91 11.34 12.64 0.19
N GLN A 92 11.28 13.20 1.40
CA GLN A 92 10.61 14.49 1.66
C GLN A 92 11.53 15.69 1.41
N SER A 93 12.83 15.49 1.24
CA SER A 93 13.81 16.57 1.07
C SER A 93 14.12 16.92 -0.39
N ARG A 94 13.29 16.48 -1.35
CA ARG A 94 13.47 16.73 -2.80
C ARG A 94 12.27 17.44 -3.44
N GLY A 95 11.82 18.52 -2.80
CA GLY A 95 10.96 19.53 -3.43
C GLY A 95 11.78 20.54 -4.21
#